data_AF-A0A2A5RJ17-F1
#
_entry.id   AF-A0A2A5RJ17-F1
#
_cell.length_a   1.000
_cell.length_b   1.000
_cell.length_c   1.000
_cell.angle_alpha   90.00
_cell.angle_beta   90.00
_cell.angle_gamma   90.00
#
_symmetry.space_group_name_H-M   'P 1'
#
loop_
_entity.id
_entity.type
_entity.pdbx_description
1 polymer ?
#
loop_
_entity_poly.entity_id
_entity_poly.type
_entity_poly.pdbx_seq_one_letter_code
_entity_poly.pdbx_strand_id
1 'polypeptide(L)' 'MNDKKMLEALTDTRHQVTALVNKIVEEALDIYPTYGEAKDAIRRARFELSGSVGSFIMEEAIEKINRIALEKPTK' A
#
# COMPACT_ATOMS: atom_id res chain seq x y z
N MET A 1 19.13 14.20 22.99
CA MET A 1 18.96 13.78 21.58
C MET A 1 17.63 14.33 21.12
N ASN A 2 17.54 14.86 19.91
CA ASN A 2 16.49 15.80 19.51
C ASN A 2 15.22 15.04 19.09
N ASP A 3 14.36 14.72 20.07
CA ASP A 3 13.09 13.98 19.85
C ASP A 3 12.25 14.60 18.73
N LYS A 4 12.32 15.93 18.56
CA LYS A 4 11.65 16.63 17.47
C LYS A 4 12.18 16.22 16.09
N LYS A 5 13.51 16.15 15.89
CA LYS A 5 14.11 15.70 14.62
C LYS A 5 13.79 14.23 14.34
N MET A 6 13.76 13.40 15.38
CA MET A 6 13.37 11.99 15.23
C MET A 6 11.90 11.87 14.82
N LEU A 7 11.01 12.65 15.44
CA LEU A 7 9.58 12.67 15.12
C LEU A 7 9.32 13.19 13.69
N GLU A 8 10.04 14.23 13.27
CA GLU A 8 10.01 14.74 11.89
C GLU A 8 10.40 13.65 10.89
N ALA A 9 11.54 12.98 11.12
CA ALA A 9 12.00 11.90 10.25
C ALA A 9 10.99 10.72 10.18
N LEU A 10 10.39 10.33 11.31
CA LEU A 10 9.35 9.29 11.33
C LEU A 10 8.09 9.72 10.59
N THR A 11 7.69 10.99 10.71
CA THR A 11 6.52 11.56 10.04
C THR A 11 6.72 11.59 8.52
N ASP A 12 7.90 12.01 8.07
CA ASP A 12 8.25 12.03 6.65
C ASP A 12 8.30 10.61 6.07
N THR A 13 8.92 9.68 6.81
CA THR A 13 8.95 8.27 6.43
C THR A 13 7.53 7.71 6.28
N ARG A 14 6.64 7.99 7.24
CA ARG A 14 5.23 7.58 7.17
C ARG A 14 4.56 8.15 5.92
N HIS A 15 4.75 9.45 5.62
CA HIS A 15 4.16 10.06 4.44
C HIS A 15 4.64 9.41 3.14
N GLN A 16 5.94 9.13 3.03
CA GLN A 16 6.51 8.45 1.86
C GLN A 16 5.96 7.05 1.69
N VAL A 17 5.86 6.26 2.78
CA VAL A 17 5.27 4.93 2.76
C VAL A 17 3.79 4.99 2.35
N THR A 18 3.01 5.93 2.90
CA THR A 18 1.61 6.12 2.52
C THR A 18 1.46 6.48 1.05
N ALA A 19 2.30 7.37 0.52
CA ALA A 19 2.27 7.74 -0.89
C ALA A 19 2.59 6.55 -1.80
N LEU A 20 3.57 5.72 -1.43
CA LEU A 20 3.88 4.48 -2.15
C LEU A 20 2.71 3.49 -2.14
N VAL A 21 2.09 3.26 -0.98
CA VAL A 21 0.90 2.41 -0.87
C VAL A 21 -0.22 2.92 -1.78
N ASN A 22 -0.49 4.23 -1.78
CA ASN A 22 -1.52 4.82 -2.63
C ASN A 22 -1.23 4.57 -4.11
N LYS A 23 0.00 4.79 -4.54
CA LYS A 23 0.41 4.56 -5.92
C LYS A 23 0.22 3.11 -6.35
N ILE A 24 0.62 2.15 -5.50
CA ILE A 24 0.40 0.71 -5.76
C ILE A 24 -1.09 0.40 -5.92
N VAL A 25 -1.92 0.94 -5.03
CA VAL A 25 -3.38 0.74 -5.09
C VAL A 25 -3.97 1.37 -6.34
N GLU A 26 -3.61 2.61 -6.67
CA GLU A 26 -4.09 3.31 -7.87
C GLU A 26 -3.72 2.56 -9.15
N GLU A 27 -2.45 2.17 -9.33
CA GLU A 27 -2.01 1.40 -10.48
C GLU A 27 -2.70 0.03 -10.58
N ALA A 28 -2.85 -0.69 -9.46
CA ALA A 28 -3.55 -1.96 -9.45
C ALA A 28 -5.06 -1.81 -9.72
N LEU A 29 -5.66 -0.70 -9.28
CA LEU A 29 -7.06 -0.43 -9.54
C LEU A 29 -7.32 -0.01 -10.98
N ASP A 30 -6.39 0.70 -11.61
CA ASP A 30 -6.46 1.13 -13.01
C ASP A 30 -6.25 -0.04 -13.99
N ILE A 31 -5.29 -0.92 -13.72
CA ILE A 31 -4.90 -2.00 -14.64
C ILE A 31 -5.89 -3.18 -14.61
N TYR A 32 -6.36 -3.57 -13.43
CA TYR A 32 -7.13 -4.81 -13.27
C TYR A 32 -8.63 -4.54 -13.21
N PRO A 33 -9.50 -5.33 -13.84
CA PRO A 33 -10.93 -5.02 -13.88
C PRO A 33 -11.66 -5.28 -12.54
N THR A 34 -11.14 -6.15 -11.67
CA THR A 34 -11.77 -6.44 -10.38
C THR A 34 -10.87 -6.13 -9.18
N TYR A 35 -11.47 -5.96 -7.99
CA TYR A 35 -10.70 -5.86 -6.73
C TYR A 35 -9.95 -7.17 -6.42
N GLY A 36 -10.49 -8.32 -6.81
CA GLY A 36 -9.84 -9.62 -6.64
C GLY A 36 -8.52 -9.69 -7.42
N GLU A 37 -8.57 -9.39 -8.72
CA GLU A 37 -7.39 -9.40 -9.59
C GLU A 37 -6.35 -8.36 -9.16
N ALA A 38 -6.78 -7.17 -8.73
CA ALA A 38 -5.87 -6.16 -8.21
C ALA A 38 -5.11 -6.65 -6.96
N LYS A 39 -5.82 -7.27 -6.01
CA LYS A 39 -5.19 -7.85 -4.80
C LYS A 39 -4.23 -8.99 -5.16
N ASP A 40 -4.61 -9.86 -6.09
CA ASP A 40 -3.75 -10.98 -6.50
C ASP A 40 -2.50 -10.50 -7.24
N ALA A 41 -2.60 -9.43 -8.03
CA ALA A 41 -1.43 -8.80 -8.63
C ALA A 41 -0.46 -8.25 -7.57
N ILE A 42 -0.97 -7.54 -6.55
CA ILE A 42 -0.15 -7.02 -5.44
C ILE A 42 0.50 -8.18 -4.67
N ARG A 43 -0.23 -9.27 -4.40
CA ARG A 43 0.34 -10.47 -3.77
C ARG A 43 1.46 -11.10 -4.58
N ARG A 44 1.35 -11.12 -5.91
CA ARG A 44 2.42 -11.61 -6.79
C ARG A 44 3.63 -10.67 -6.80
N ALA A 45 3.41 -9.36 -6.75
CA ALA A 45 4.50 -8.38 -6.67
C ALA A 45 5.28 -8.47 -5.34
N ARG A 46 4.69 -9.05 -4.29
CA ARG A 46 5.36 -9.30 -2.99
C ARG A 46 6.69 -10.06 -3.13
N PHE A 47 6.86 -10.87 -4.18
CA PHE A 47 8.11 -11.60 -4.41
C PHE A 47 9.28 -10.70 -4.85
N GLU A 48 8.99 -9.55 -5.47
CA GLU A 48 10.01 -8.59 -5.93
C GLU A 48 10.47 -7.65 -4.80
N LEU A 49 9.63 -7.46 -3.77
CA LEU A 49 9.94 -6.62 -2.61
C LEU A 49 10.23 -7.49 -1.38
N SER A 50 11.47 -7.95 -1.29
CA SER A 50 11.96 -8.77 -0.17
C SER A 50 12.06 -7.97 1.14
N GLY A 51 11.75 -8.63 2.27
CA GLY A 51 11.93 -8.08 3.62
C GLY A 51 10.63 -7.66 4.32
N SER A 52 10.74 -7.37 5.62
CA SER A 52 9.60 -7.05 6.50
C SER A 52 8.88 -5.76 6.10
N VAL A 53 9.63 -4.73 5.69
CA VAL A 53 9.06 -3.45 5.24
C VAL A 53 8.28 -3.62 3.94
N GLY A 54 8.83 -4.36 2.97
CA GLY A 54 8.14 -4.67 1.72
C GLY A 54 6.84 -5.45 1.97
N SER A 55 6.89 -6.46 2.83
CA SER A 55 5.69 -7.21 3.24
C SER A 55 4.63 -6.31 3.87
N PHE A 56 5.03 -5.42 4.78
CA PHE A 56 4.12 -4.46 5.40
C PHE A 56 3.44 -3.54 4.38
N ILE A 57 4.20 -2.99 3.43
CA ILE A 57 3.67 -2.12 2.36
C ILE A 57 2.61 -2.87 1.52
N MET A 58 2.88 -4.13 1.17
CA MET A 58 1.96 -4.94 0.38
C MET A 58 0.67 -5.28 1.14
N GLU A 59 0.79 -5.62 2.42
CA GLU A 59 -0.36 -5.91 3.28
C GLU A 59 -1.23 -4.66 3.47
N GLU A 60 -0.64 -3.49 3.71
CA GLU A 60 -1.38 -2.22 3.84
C GLU A 60 -2.09 -1.85 2.52
N ALA A 61 -1.47 -2.10 1.36
CA ALA A 61 -2.10 -1.88 0.06
C ALA A 61 -3.33 -2.78 -0.16
N ILE A 62 -3.24 -4.06 0.20
CA ILE A 62 -4.36 -5.01 0.13
C ILE A 62 -5.51 -4.57 1.05
N GLU A 63 -5.19 -4.19 2.29
CA GLU A 63 -6.19 -3.72 3.25
C GLU A 63 -6.85 -2.41 2.81
N LYS A 64 -6.11 -1.54 2.12
CA LYS A 64 -6.68 -0.34 1.51
C LYS A 64 -7.68 -0.69 0.40
N ILE A 65 -7.39 -1.67 -0.46
CA ILE A 65 -8.35 -2.15 -1.46
C ILE A 65 -9.60 -2.74 -0.79
N ASN A 66 -9.44 -3.53 0.28
CA ASN A 66 -10.59 -4.06 1.02
C ASN A 66 -11.49 -2.94 1.55
N ARG A 67 -10.90 -1.89 2.14
CA ARG A 67 -11.66 -0.70 2.60
C ARG A 67 -12.41 -0.01 1.46
N ILE A 68 -11.75 0.22 0.32
CA ILE A 68 -12.39 0.81 -0.86
C ILE A 68 -13.56 -0.05 -1.35
N ALA A 69 -13.39 -1.37 -1.39
CA ALA A 69 -14.44 -2.28 -1.84
C ALA A 69 -15.66 -2.30 -0.90
N LEU A 70 -15.49 -2.01 0.39
CA LEU A 70 -16.60 -1.85 1.33
C LEU A 70 -17.42 -0.58 1.03
N GLU A 71 -16.75 0.50 0.61
CA GLU A 71 -17.39 1.78 0.26
C GLU A 71 -17.95 1.80 -1.17
N LYS A 72 -17.29 1.08 -2.09
CA LYS A 72 -17.61 0.98 -3.52
C LYS A 72 -17.63 -0.50 -3.92
N PRO A 73 -18.78 -1.19 -3.76
CA PRO A 73 -18.86 -2.65 -3.97
C PRO A 73 -18.57 -3.06 -5.41
N THR A 74 -18.90 -2.19 -6.36
CA THR A 74 -18.52 -2.34 -7.76
C THR A 74 -17.23 -1.57 -8.02
N LYS A 75 -16.33 -2.21 -8.76
CA LYS A 75 -15.16 -1.56 -9.35
C LYS A 75 -15.49 -1.14 -10.76
#